data_AF-A0A818BB37-F1
#
_entry.id   AF-A0A818BB37-F1
#
_cell.length_a   1.000
_cell.length_b   1.000
_cell.length_c   1.000
_cell.angle_alpha   90.00
_cell.angle_beta   90.00
_cell.angle_gamma   90.00
#
_symmetry.space_group_name_H-M   'P 1'
#
loop_
_entity.id
_entity.type
_entity.pdbx_description
1 polymer ?
#
loop_
_entity_poly.entity_id
_entity_poly.type
_entity_poly.pdbx_seq_one_letter_code
_entity_poly.pdbx_strand_id
1 'polypeptide(L)'
;MALRNQPSTIKANRTNDPSDDINVLLLGQTGVGKSTFINGLANYLCNDTLEEAANDKMQAVIPSAFSFTHDETFEEKVINIGLIDEHEKLNENGQSCTQQCRSFVFPVGEKNLRIIDAPGIGDTRGLDQDNKNFHEILTFISQYEHLNGICILLKPNEERLTILFRFCVNELLRHLHESAKENIIFVFTNARSTFFKPGATSKILRALLDEHKQKQNIEVPFTRDNTFLLDNEPFRYLALRKNGIQLNNDQTLSYRKSWEHTVKEYSNLIRHIVTRPLHAVSNTLSLNEAEQLIRKLTRPIAETAKLIQENLQLAKQHKENVLKK
;
A
#
# COMPACT_ATOMS: atom_id res chain seq x y z
N MET A 1 -25.69 -6.11 -1.94
CA MET A 1 -26.87 -6.70 -1.27
C MET A 1 -26.43 -8.00 -0.60
N ALA A 2 -26.31 -8.17 0.72
CA ALA A 2 -26.77 -7.38 1.85
C ALA A 2 -25.59 -7.07 2.80
N LEU A 3 -25.24 -5.80 2.91
CA LEU A 3 -24.40 -5.27 3.98
C LEU A 3 -25.24 -4.15 4.61
N ARG A 4 -26.16 -4.52 5.49
CA ARG A 4 -26.91 -3.56 6.31
C ARG A 4 -26.86 -4.01 7.76
N ASN A 5 -26.23 -3.16 8.57
CA ASN A 5 -26.86 -2.55 9.73
C ASN A 5 -26.08 -1.27 10.08
N GLN A 6 -26.75 -0.11 9.96
CA GLN A 6 -26.25 1.21 10.38
C GLN A 6 -26.45 1.43 11.92
N PRO A 7 -26.30 2.64 12.50
CA PRO A 7 -25.09 3.05 13.21
C PRO A 7 -25.38 3.38 14.68
N SER A 8 -24.46 3.12 15.59
CA SER A 8 -24.24 3.92 16.81
C SER A 8 -23.24 3.23 17.73
N THR A 9 -22.41 4.06 18.36
CA THR A 9 -21.47 3.74 19.43
C THR A 9 -20.35 2.78 19.08
N ILE A 10 -19.14 3.34 19.11
CA ILE A 10 -17.92 2.65 19.52
C ILE A 10 -18.27 1.84 20.78
N LYS A 11 -18.50 0.54 20.62
CA LYS A 11 -18.50 -0.43 21.70
C LYS A 11 -17.40 -1.44 21.38
N ALA A 12 -16.29 -1.26 22.07
CA ALA A 12 -15.34 -2.33 22.31
C ALA A 12 -16.08 -3.48 23.02
N ASN A 13 -15.89 -4.69 22.47
CA ASN A 13 -16.19 -6.02 23.00
C ASN A 13 -16.99 -6.85 21.99
N ARG A 14 -16.27 -7.44 21.04
CA ARG A 14 -16.68 -8.68 20.39
C ARG A 14 -15.49 -9.64 20.39
N THR A 15 -15.69 -10.77 21.04
CA THR A 15 -14.78 -11.90 21.16
C THR A 15 -14.74 -12.66 19.83
N ASN A 16 -14.08 -12.09 18.83
CA ASN A 16 -13.67 -12.88 17.67
C ASN A 16 -12.23 -13.33 17.87
N ASP A 17 -11.92 -14.52 17.39
CA ASP A 17 -10.54 -14.97 17.26
C ASP A 17 -9.78 -13.92 16.41
N PRO A 18 -8.65 -13.37 16.87
CA PRO A 18 -7.81 -12.49 16.07
C PRO A 18 -7.47 -13.06 14.68
N SER A 19 -7.52 -14.39 14.52
CA SER A 19 -7.35 -15.08 13.24
C SER A 19 -8.43 -14.77 12.20
N ASP A 20 -9.57 -14.19 12.59
CA ASP A 20 -10.69 -13.86 11.70
C ASP A 20 -10.64 -12.46 11.09
N ASP A 21 -9.74 -11.59 11.58
CA ASP A 21 -9.54 -10.25 11.03
C ASP A 21 -8.98 -10.33 9.59
N ILE A 22 -9.48 -9.45 8.73
CA ILE A 22 -9.04 -9.30 7.34
C ILE A 22 -7.96 -8.22 7.30
N ASN A 23 -6.69 -8.60 7.26
CA ASN A 23 -5.55 -7.69 7.29
C ASN A 23 -5.06 -7.39 5.86
N VAL A 24 -5.10 -6.12 5.47
CA VAL A 24 -4.71 -5.66 4.12
C VAL A 24 -3.65 -4.58 4.23
N LEU A 25 -2.48 -4.82 3.64
CA LEU A 25 -1.39 -3.84 3.55
C LEU A 25 -1.54 -2.98 2.30
N LEU A 26 -1.52 -1.66 2.43
CA LEU A 26 -1.48 -0.71 1.32
C LEU A 26 -0.06 -0.19 1.09
N LEU A 27 0.42 -0.32 -0.14
CA LEU A 27 1.71 0.20 -0.58
C LEU A 27 1.51 1.08 -1.80
N GLY A 28 2.35 2.09 -1.97
CA GLY A 28 2.24 3.01 -3.11
C GLY A 28 3.02 4.29 -2.89
N GLN A 29 3.38 4.95 -3.99
CA GLN A 29 4.06 6.25 -3.92
C GLN A 29 3.22 7.29 -3.15
N THR A 30 3.88 8.33 -2.66
CA THR A 30 3.16 9.52 -2.18
C THR A 30 2.28 10.10 -3.29
N GLY A 31 1.10 10.58 -2.92
CA GLY A 31 0.16 11.17 -3.87
C GLY A 31 -0.52 10.18 -4.81
N VAL A 32 -0.28 8.86 -4.68
CA VAL A 32 -1.01 7.84 -5.45
C VAL A 32 -2.48 7.74 -5.01
N GLY A 33 -2.81 8.22 -3.80
CA GLY A 33 -4.18 8.24 -3.28
C GLY A 33 -4.51 7.16 -2.26
N LYS A 34 -3.53 6.68 -1.47
CA LYS A 34 -3.76 5.72 -0.35
C LYS A 34 -4.76 6.27 0.67
N SER A 35 -4.54 7.49 1.16
CA SER A 35 -5.42 8.14 2.12
C SER A 35 -6.82 8.36 1.55
N THR A 36 -6.91 8.74 0.27
CA THR A 36 -8.18 8.87 -0.44
C THR A 36 -8.91 7.54 -0.61
N PHE A 37 -8.17 6.45 -0.84
CA PHE A 37 -8.72 5.10 -0.91
C PHE A 37 -9.36 4.71 0.45
N ILE A 38 -8.66 4.92 1.56
CA ILE A 38 -9.17 4.59 2.90
C ILE A 38 -10.39 5.45 3.26
N ASN A 39 -10.32 6.76 3.01
CA ASN A 39 -11.44 7.66 3.21
C ASN A 39 -12.65 7.29 2.32
N GLY A 40 -12.40 6.96 1.06
CA GLY A 40 -13.43 6.48 0.14
C GLY A 40 -14.12 5.23 0.69
N LEU A 41 -13.34 4.21 1.06
CA LEU A 41 -13.82 2.97 1.66
C LEU A 41 -14.75 3.22 2.86
N ALA A 42 -14.36 4.13 3.77
CA ALA A 42 -15.18 4.49 4.93
C ALA A 42 -16.59 5.00 4.55
N ASN A 43 -16.70 5.74 3.43
CA ASN A 43 -17.98 6.25 2.94
C ASN A 43 -18.76 5.20 2.14
N TYR A 44 -18.08 4.41 1.30
CA TYR A 44 -18.67 3.34 0.49
C TYR A 44 -19.26 2.21 1.34
N LEU A 45 -18.70 1.95 2.53
CA LEU A 45 -19.25 0.98 3.48
C LEU A 45 -20.53 1.46 4.16
N CYS A 46 -20.76 2.78 4.23
CA CYS A 46 -21.92 3.36 4.91
C CYS A 46 -23.07 3.71 3.96
N ASN A 47 -22.77 3.90 2.66
CA ASN A 47 -23.69 4.46 1.68
C ASN A 47 -23.61 3.69 0.35
N ASP A 48 -24.76 3.21 -0.14
CA ASP A 48 -24.85 2.48 -1.41
C ASP A 48 -24.78 3.46 -2.60
N THR A 49 -25.38 4.64 -2.45
CA THR A 49 -25.48 5.65 -3.51
C THR A 49 -24.75 6.95 -3.15
N LEU A 50 -24.40 7.71 -4.19
CA LEU A 50 -23.76 9.01 -4.02
C LEU A 50 -24.71 10.02 -3.33
N GLU A 51 -26.00 9.94 -3.61
CA GLU A 51 -27.05 10.78 -3.03
C GLU A 51 -27.18 10.56 -1.52
N GLU A 52 -27.20 9.30 -1.08
CA GLU A 52 -27.18 8.96 0.35
C GLU A 52 -25.93 9.53 1.01
N ALA A 53 -24.76 9.28 0.44
CA ALA A 53 -23.49 9.79 0.98
C ALA A 53 -23.41 11.32 1.02
N ALA A 54 -24.02 12.01 0.05
CA ALA A 54 -24.08 13.47 0.02
C ALA A 54 -24.97 14.05 1.14
N ASN A 55 -25.99 13.30 1.57
CA ASN A 55 -26.89 13.69 2.65
C ASN A 55 -26.40 13.26 4.03
N ASP A 56 -25.62 12.17 4.12
CA ASP A 56 -25.07 11.66 5.37
C ASP A 56 -23.82 12.44 5.86
N LYS A 57 -23.37 12.20 7.09
CA LYS A 57 -22.11 12.71 7.59
C LYS A 57 -20.95 12.03 6.85
N MET A 58 -20.19 12.83 6.12
CA MET A 58 -18.98 12.38 5.42
C MET A 58 -17.97 11.82 6.43
N GLN A 59 -17.47 10.61 6.16
CA GLN A 59 -16.43 9.96 6.94
C GLN A 59 -15.06 10.43 6.44
N ALA A 60 -14.34 11.19 7.26
CA ALA A 60 -12.99 11.67 6.99
C ALA A 60 -12.03 11.09 8.04
N VAL A 61 -11.62 9.85 7.83
CA VAL A 61 -10.78 9.09 8.77
C VAL A 61 -9.30 9.47 8.68
N ILE A 62 -8.85 9.94 7.51
CA ILE A 62 -7.51 10.48 7.29
C ILE A 62 -7.63 11.93 6.83
N PRO A 63 -7.03 12.88 7.56
CA PRO A 63 -7.00 14.28 7.15
C PRO A 63 -6.29 14.45 5.82
N SER A 64 -6.84 15.28 4.93
CA SER A 64 -6.20 15.59 3.65
C SER A 64 -6.69 16.92 3.12
N ALA A 65 -5.98 17.49 2.15
CA ALA A 65 -6.45 18.62 1.39
C ALA A 65 -6.29 18.35 -0.12
N PHE A 66 -7.07 19.07 -0.91
CA PHE A 66 -6.87 19.12 -2.35
C PHE A 66 -7.35 20.46 -2.90
N SER A 67 -6.75 20.87 -4.00
CA SER A 67 -7.16 22.07 -4.71
C SER A 67 -8.33 21.78 -5.64
N PHE A 68 -9.32 22.66 -5.59
CA PHE A 68 -10.43 22.72 -6.53
C PHE A 68 -10.32 24.02 -7.33
N THR A 69 -10.47 23.92 -8.64
CA THR A 69 -10.45 25.09 -9.53
C THR A 69 -11.86 25.35 -10.04
N HIS A 70 -12.35 26.57 -9.90
CA HIS A 70 -13.65 26.96 -10.45
C HIS A 70 -13.59 27.02 -11.98
N ASP A 71 -14.50 26.33 -12.67
CA ASP A 71 -14.47 26.19 -14.13
C ASP A 71 -14.59 27.54 -14.89
N GLU A 72 -15.30 28.51 -14.32
CA GLU A 72 -15.56 29.80 -14.96
C GLU A 72 -14.49 30.85 -14.67
N THR A 73 -13.94 30.87 -13.45
CA THR A 73 -12.98 31.89 -13.02
C THR A 73 -11.53 31.41 -13.02
N PHE A 74 -11.31 30.10 -13.11
CA PHE A 74 -10.02 29.44 -12.85
C PHE A 74 -9.40 29.76 -11.49
N GLU A 75 -10.19 30.29 -10.55
CA GLU A 75 -9.73 30.55 -9.19
C GLU A 75 -9.59 29.23 -8.42
N GLU A 76 -8.47 29.10 -7.70
CA GLU A 76 -8.15 27.95 -6.88
C GLU A 76 -8.72 28.11 -5.47
N LYS A 77 -9.38 27.07 -4.98
CA LYS A 77 -9.88 26.96 -3.62
C LYS A 77 -9.36 25.66 -3.00
N VAL A 78 -8.67 25.79 -1.88
CA VAL A 78 -8.22 24.63 -1.12
C VAL A 78 -9.39 24.04 -0.33
N ILE A 79 -9.61 22.74 -0.52
CA ILE A 79 -10.64 21.96 0.17
C ILE A 79 -9.96 21.12 1.24
N ASN A 80 -10.29 21.40 2.49
CA ASN A 80 -9.78 20.65 3.63
C ASN A 80 -10.76 19.53 4.01
N ILE A 81 -10.20 18.37 4.34
CA ILE A 81 -10.91 17.16 4.73
C ILE A 81 -10.38 16.74 6.10
N GLY A 82 -11.28 16.58 7.08
CA GLY A 82 -10.91 16.16 8.43
C GLY A 82 -10.16 17.24 9.22
N LEU A 83 -9.64 16.84 10.40
CA LEU A 83 -8.83 17.68 11.27
C LEU A 83 -7.41 17.12 11.30
N ILE A 84 -6.40 17.94 11.01
CA ILE A 84 -4.99 17.51 10.99
C ILE A 84 -4.62 16.87 12.34
N ASP A 85 -4.00 15.70 12.30
CA ASP A 85 -3.43 15.02 13.46
C ASP A 85 -1.89 14.97 13.37
N GLU A 86 -1.22 14.63 14.47
CA GLU A 86 0.25 14.62 14.54
C GLU A 86 0.92 13.53 13.69
N HIS A 87 0.15 12.56 13.21
CA HIS A 87 0.63 11.41 12.43
C HIS A 87 0.54 11.63 10.92
N GLU A 88 -0.22 12.65 10.50
CA GLU A 88 -0.41 13.04 9.11
C GLU A 88 0.19 14.42 8.84
N LYS A 89 1.12 14.48 7.88
CA LYS A 89 1.62 15.76 7.34
C LYS A 89 1.04 15.97 5.96
N LEU A 90 0.57 17.19 5.71
CA LEU A 90 0.24 17.62 4.36
C LEU A 90 1.52 18.09 3.67
N ASN A 91 1.78 17.62 2.46
CA ASN A 91 2.85 18.18 1.64
C ASN A 91 2.46 19.56 1.07
N GLU A 92 3.37 20.20 0.34
CA GLU A 92 3.16 21.51 -0.29
C GLU A 92 1.91 21.55 -1.20
N ASN A 93 1.47 20.40 -1.71
CA ASN A 93 0.29 20.24 -2.57
C ASN A 93 -0.97 19.82 -1.79
N GLY A 94 -0.94 19.86 -0.46
CA GLY A 94 -2.07 19.47 0.41
C GLY A 94 -2.33 17.96 0.50
N GLN A 95 -1.49 17.12 -0.13
CA GLN A 95 -1.68 15.67 -0.10
C GLN A 95 -1.21 15.10 1.24
N SER A 96 -1.96 14.14 1.78
CA SER A 96 -1.57 13.41 2.99
C SER A 96 -0.33 12.56 2.71
N CYS A 97 0.66 12.75 3.57
CA CYS A 97 1.92 12.04 3.63
C CYS A 97 2.00 11.32 4.98
N THR A 98 1.53 10.09 5.00
CA THR A 98 1.61 9.17 6.13
C THR A 98 3.06 9.07 6.62
N GLN A 99 3.33 9.47 7.87
CA GLN A 99 4.69 9.50 8.41
C GLN A 99 5.11 8.17 9.04
N GLN A 100 4.14 7.39 9.53
CA GLN A 100 4.34 6.12 10.21
C GLN A 100 3.24 5.13 9.83
N CYS A 101 3.54 3.83 9.88
CA CYS A 101 2.50 2.83 9.60
C CYS A 101 1.32 2.95 10.57
N ARG A 102 0.10 2.89 10.05
CA ARG A 102 -1.14 3.01 10.84
C ARG A 102 -2.19 2.01 10.35
N SER A 103 -2.97 1.45 11.27
CA SER A 103 -4.09 0.58 10.94
C SER A 103 -5.44 1.26 11.13
N PHE A 104 -6.32 1.14 10.14
CA PHE A 104 -7.72 1.58 10.19
C PHE A 104 -8.63 0.35 10.19
N VAL A 105 -9.52 0.27 11.17
CA VAL A 105 -10.37 -0.90 11.38
C VAL A 105 -11.82 -0.57 11.04
N PHE A 106 -12.40 -1.31 10.11
CA PHE A 106 -13.77 -1.17 9.65
C PHE A 106 -14.54 -2.46 9.97
N PRO A 107 -15.64 -2.41 10.75
CA PRO A 107 -16.46 -3.59 10.98
C PRO A 107 -17.23 -3.95 9.69
N VAL A 108 -17.05 -5.18 9.20
CA VAL A 108 -17.71 -5.69 7.98
C VAL A 108 -18.34 -7.05 8.28
N GLY A 109 -19.66 -7.05 8.47
CA GLY A 109 -20.41 -8.24 8.89
C GLY A 109 -19.96 -8.69 10.28
N GLU A 110 -19.47 -9.93 10.37
CA GLU A 110 -18.93 -10.51 11.61
C GLU A 110 -17.41 -10.37 11.72
N LYS A 111 -16.72 -9.77 10.74
CA LYS A 111 -15.26 -9.64 10.71
C LYS A 111 -14.83 -8.18 10.80
N ASN A 112 -13.58 -7.94 11.20
CA ASN A 112 -12.98 -6.62 11.06
C ASN A 112 -12.11 -6.59 9.80
N LEU A 113 -12.34 -5.59 8.95
CA LEU A 113 -11.44 -5.24 7.86
C LEU A 113 -10.41 -4.24 8.37
N ARG A 114 -9.16 -4.66 8.48
CA ARG A 114 -8.03 -3.83 8.88
C ARG A 114 -7.23 -3.42 7.65
N ILE A 115 -7.23 -2.12 7.37
CA ILE A 115 -6.39 -1.52 6.34
C ILE A 115 -5.15 -0.94 7.00
N ILE A 116 -3.98 -1.49 6.68
CA ILE A 116 -2.68 -1.04 7.13
C ILE A 116 -2.16 -0.04 6.09
N ASP A 117 -2.19 1.24 6.43
CA ASP A 117 -1.58 2.30 5.63
C ASP A 117 -0.09 2.39 5.95
N ALA A 118 0.73 2.29 4.91
CA ALA A 118 2.17 2.44 5.02
C ALA A 118 2.61 3.80 4.47
N PRO A 119 3.71 4.38 4.98
CA PRO A 119 4.33 5.57 4.40
C PRO A 119 4.49 5.48 2.88
N GLY A 120 4.30 6.62 2.21
CA GLY A 120 4.49 6.70 0.77
C GLY A 120 5.92 6.41 0.35
N ILE A 121 6.07 5.50 -0.61
CA ILE A 121 7.39 5.15 -1.14
C ILE A 121 7.93 6.32 -1.98
N GLY A 122 9.15 6.74 -1.70
CA GLY A 122 9.87 7.73 -2.50
C GLY A 122 9.55 9.20 -2.19
N ASP A 123 8.97 9.49 -1.02
CA ASP A 123 8.58 10.86 -0.67
C ASP A 123 9.76 11.74 -0.23
N THR A 124 10.71 11.23 0.55
CA THR A 124 11.76 12.09 1.10
C THR A 124 13.02 11.31 1.49
N ARG A 125 14.20 11.85 1.12
CA ARG A 125 15.54 11.60 1.72
C ARG A 125 16.37 10.38 1.27
N GLY A 126 16.10 9.80 0.10
CA GLY A 126 17.00 8.83 -0.55
C GLY A 126 16.89 7.38 -0.05
N LEU A 127 17.74 6.49 -0.59
CA LEU A 127 17.64 5.02 -0.42
C LEU A 127 17.64 4.56 1.05
N ASP A 128 18.37 5.24 1.93
CA ASP A 128 18.46 4.86 3.34
C ASP A 128 17.15 5.10 4.11
N GLN A 129 16.39 6.12 3.75
CA GLN A 129 15.09 6.39 4.37
C GLN A 129 14.05 5.37 3.91
N ASP A 130 14.07 4.96 2.64
CA ASP A 130 13.16 3.94 2.13
C ASP A 130 13.45 2.54 2.73
N ASN A 131 14.72 2.21 2.99
CA ASN A 131 15.07 1.01 3.76
C ASN A 131 14.50 1.06 5.19
N LYS A 132 14.55 2.23 5.85
CA LYS A 132 13.92 2.42 7.16
C LYS A 132 12.40 2.28 7.09
N ASN A 133 11.76 2.91 6.10
CA ASN A 133 10.32 2.80 5.87
C ASN A 133 9.91 1.34 5.65
N PHE A 134 10.70 0.59 4.87
CA PHE A 134 10.46 -0.85 4.66
C PHE A 134 10.61 -1.66 5.95
N HIS A 135 11.66 -1.42 6.74
CA HIS A 135 11.81 -2.06 8.05
C HIS A 135 10.69 -1.69 9.02
N GLU A 136 10.20 -0.46 8.96
CA GLU A 136 9.05 -0.01 9.74
C GLU A 136 7.78 -0.76 9.31
N ILE A 137 7.56 -0.95 8.02
CA ILE A 137 6.46 -1.77 7.49
C ILE A 137 6.56 -3.20 8.01
N LEU A 138 7.74 -3.84 7.89
CA LEU A 138 7.94 -5.21 8.38
C LEU A 138 7.72 -5.33 9.89
N THR A 139 8.22 -4.36 10.66
CA THR A 139 8.03 -4.27 12.11
C THR A 139 6.57 -4.05 12.46
N PHE A 140 5.85 -3.25 11.68
CA PHE A 140 4.43 -2.99 11.92
C PHE A 140 3.59 -4.22 11.58
N ILE A 141 3.87 -4.94 10.49
CA ILE A 141 3.07 -6.12 10.15
C ILE A 141 3.36 -7.32 11.06
N SER A 142 4.52 -7.35 11.74
CA SER A 142 4.92 -8.47 12.62
C SER A 142 3.99 -8.68 13.82
N GLN A 143 3.18 -7.68 14.16
CA GLN A 143 2.16 -7.79 15.21
C GLN A 143 0.92 -8.60 14.77
N TYR A 144 0.81 -8.96 13.49
CA TYR A 144 -0.30 -9.74 12.94
C TYR A 144 0.16 -11.13 12.53
N GLU A 145 -0.69 -12.14 12.71
CA GLU A 145 -0.38 -13.53 12.33
C GLU A 145 -0.35 -13.71 10.81
N HIS A 146 -1.29 -13.08 10.11
CA HIS A 146 -1.45 -13.21 8.66
C HIS A 146 -1.86 -11.90 7.98
N LEU A 147 -1.58 -11.85 6.67
CA LEU A 147 -2.14 -10.90 5.72
C LEU A 147 -3.10 -11.62 4.77
N ASN A 148 -4.22 -10.96 4.45
CA ASN A 148 -5.17 -11.40 3.43
C ASN A 148 -4.85 -10.77 2.08
N GLY A 149 -4.25 -9.57 2.06
CA GLY A 149 -3.93 -8.86 0.82
C GLY A 149 -2.78 -7.87 0.99
N ILE A 150 -1.98 -7.73 -0.07
CA ILE A 150 -0.94 -6.72 -0.23
C ILE A 150 -1.31 -5.92 -1.48
N CYS A 151 -1.92 -4.76 -1.27
CA CYS A 151 -2.40 -3.89 -2.33
C CYS A 151 -1.30 -2.90 -2.73
N ILE A 152 -0.78 -3.03 -3.94
CA ILE A 152 0.16 -2.09 -4.55
C ILE A 152 -0.65 -1.09 -5.39
N LEU A 153 -0.77 0.14 -4.89
CA LEU A 153 -1.48 1.23 -5.51
C LEU A 153 -0.62 1.94 -6.56
N LEU A 154 -1.23 2.22 -7.70
CA LEU A 154 -0.61 2.82 -8.89
C LEU A 154 -1.57 3.82 -9.52
N LYS A 155 -1.05 4.82 -10.23
CA LYS A 155 -1.85 5.61 -11.17
C LYS A 155 -1.76 5.02 -12.57
N PRO A 156 -2.81 5.13 -13.40
CA PRO A 156 -2.71 4.81 -14.81
C PRO A 156 -1.88 5.86 -15.55
N ASN A 157 -1.43 5.54 -16.75
CA ASN A 157 -0.67 6.45 -17.63
C ASN A 157 0.60 7.06 -17.02
N GLU A 158 1.18 6.43 -16.00
CA GLU A 158 2.53 6.77 -15.58
C GLU A 158 3.50 6.38 -16.70
N GLU A 159 4.27 7.35 -17.19
CA GLU A 159 5.29 7.11 -18.22
C GLU A 159 6.54 6.44 -17.64
N ARG A 160 6.77 6.63 -16.33
CA ARG A 160 7.91 6.09 -15.59
C ARG A 160 7.49 5.78 -14.16
N LEU A 161 7.86 4.61 -13.67
CA LEU A 161 7.91 4.39 -12.23
C LEU A 161 9.16 5.07 -11.68
N THR A 162 9.05 5.79 -10.57
CA THR A 162 10.22 6.39 -9.93
C THR A 162 11.21 5.29 -9.56
N ILE A 163 12.51 5.59 -9.63
CA ILE A 163 13.58 4.63 -9.33
C ILE A 163 13.36 4.03 -7.93
N LEU A 164 13.00 4.88 -6.97
CA LEU A 164 12.72 4.50 -5.59
C LEU A 164 11.50 3.58 -5.47
N PHE A 165 10.40 3.88 -6.17
CA PHE A 165 9.25 2.99 -6.16
C PHE A 165 9.53 1.62 -6.76
N ARG A 166 10.25 1.60 -7.89
CA ARG A 166 10.68 0.33 -8.50
C ARG A 166 11.59 -0.46 -7.56
N PHE A 167 12.52 0.22 -6.88
CA PHE A 167 13.37 -0.40 -5.86
C PHE A 167 12.53 -1.00 -4.73
N CYS A 168 11.61 -0.25 -4.13
CA CYS A 168 10.80 -0.75 -3.01
C CYS A 168 9.85 -1.88 -3.40
N VAL A 169 9.23 -1.83 -4.58
CA VAL A 169 8.42 -2.96 -5.06
C VAL A 169 9.30 -4.18 -5.25
N ASN A 170 10.47 -4.04 -5.88
CA ASN A 170 11.40 -5.15 -6.04
C ASN A 170 11.89 -5.70 -4.69
N GLU A 171 12.22 -4.85 -3.72
CA GLU A 171 12.63 -5.28 -2.38
C GLU A 171 11.48 -5.97 -1.66
N LEU A 172 10.26 -5.43 -1.70
CA LEU A 172 9.08 -6.10 -1.15
C LEU A 172 8.93 -7.50 -1.75
N LEU A 173 8.87 -7.60 -3.08
CA LEU A 173 8.69 -8.87 -3.78
C LEU A 173 9.84 -9.86 -3.48
N ARG A 174 11.06 -9.36 -3.25
CA ARG A 174 12.24 -10.18 -2.91
C ARG A 174 12.18 -10.78 -1.51
N HIS A 175 11.58 -10.08 -0.55
CA HIS A 175 11.45 -10.57 0.84
C HIS A 175 10.13 -11.32 1.09
N LEU A 176 9.15 -11.17 0.20
CA LEU A 176 7.90 -11.90 0.30
C LEU A 176 8.13 -13.38 0.00
N HIS A 177 7.70 -14.24 0.92
CA HIS A 177 7.68 -15.69 0.70
C HIS A 177 6.81 -16.03 -0.52
N GLU A 178 7.12 -17.09 -1.26
CA GLU A 178 6.39 -17.48 -2.48
C GLU A 178 4.87 -17.55 -2.25
N SER A 179 4.45 -17.98 -1.05
CA SER A 179 3.03 -18.02 -0.66
C SER A 179 2.30 -16.68 -0.77
N ALA A 180 3.02 -15.55 -0.65
CA ALA A 180 2.41 -14.22 -0.67
C ALA A 180 2.01 -13.77 -2.08
N LYS A 181 2.48 -14.44 -3.14
CA LYS A 181 2.19 -14.05 -4.53
C LYS A 181 0.70 -14.02 -4.83
N GLU A 182 -0.07 -14.92 -4.21
CA GLU A 182 -1.52 -15.01 -4.32
C GLU A 182 -2.26 -13.86 -3.63
N ASN A 183 -1.58 -13.14 -2.73
CA ASN A 183 -2.12 -12.01 -1.99
C ASN A 183 -1.70 -10.66 -2.59
N ILE A 184 -0.85 -10.64 -3.62
CA ILE A 184 -0.44 -9.41 -4.30
C ILE A 184 -1.54 -8.93 -5.24
N ILE A 185 -2.00 -7.71 -5.00
CA ILE A 185 -3.11 -7.10 -5.72
C ILE A 185 -2.67 -5.73 -6.24
N PHE A 186 -2.96 -5.45 -7.50
CA PHE A 186 -2.70 -4.14 -8.10
C PHE A 186 -3.97 -3.30 -8.07
N VAL A 187 -3.87 -2.09 -7.52
CA VAL A 187 -5.01 -1.17 -7.44
C VAL A 187 -4.65 0.11 -8.20
N PHE A 188 -5.31 0.33 -9.34
CA PHE A 188 -5.17 1.54 -10.11
C PHE A 188 -6.11 2.60 -9.58
N THR A 189 -5.56 3.60 -8.92
CA THR A 189 -6.29 4.79 -8.49
C THR A 189 -6.40 5.79 -9.64
N ASN A 190 -7.32 6.75 -9.54
CA ASN A 190 -7.53 7.79 -10.56
C ASN A 190 -7.81 7.20 -11.97
N ALA A 191 -8.41 6.01 -12.04
CA ALA A 191 -8.57 5.26 -13.29
C ALA A 191 -9.65 5.80 -14.23
N ARG A 192 -10.42 6.82 -13.81
CA ARG A 192 -11.43 7.48 -14.66
C ARG A 192 -10.82 8.07 -15.93
N SER A 193 -9.63 8.64 -15.85
CA SER A 193 -8.93 9.26 -16.99
C SER A 193 -8.61 8.28 -18.12
N THR A 194 -8.56 6.98 -17.81
CA THR A 194 -8.31 5.90 -18.76
C THR A 194 -9.50 4.99 -19.00
N PHE A 195 -10.72 5.46 -18.64
CA PHE A 195 -11.94 4.66 -18.72
C PHE A 195 -11.79 3.32 -17.98
N PHE A 196 -11.21 3.37 -16.78
CA PHE A 196 -10.96 2.22 -15.92
C PHE A 196 -10.08 1.17 -16.60
N LYS A 197 -8.97 1.62 -17.19
CA LYS A 197 -7.91 0.78 -17.76
C LYS A 197 -6.54 1.11 -17.14
N PRO A 198 -5.62 0.15 -17.00
CA PRO A 198 -4.29 0.41 -16.45
C PRO A 198 -3.44 1.44 -17.23
N GLY A 199 -3.78 1.70 -18.50
CA GLY A 199 -3.05 2.67 -19.33
C GLY A 199 -1.58 2.28 -19.57
N ALA A 200 -0.73 3.29 -19.81
CA ALA A 200 0.69 3.07 -20.12
C ALA A 200 1.47 2.39 -18.98
N THR A 201 1.07 2.62 -17.72
CA THR A 201 1.66 1.99 -16.53
C THR A 201 1.71 0.46 -16.61
N SER A 202 0.74 -0.17 -17.31
CA SER A 202 0.72 -1.63 -17.47
C SER A 202 1.98 -2.19 -18.10
N LYS A 203 2.54 -1.51 -19.11
CA LYS A 203 3.76 -1.95 -19.80
C LYS A 203 4.96 -1.91 -18.86
N ILE A 204 5.04 -0.86 -18.05
CA ILE A 204 6.16 -0.63 -17.13
C ILE A 204 6.09 -1.61 -15.96
N LEU A 205 4.88 -1.83 -15.42
CA LEU A 205 4.66 -2.83 -14.38
C LEU A 205 5.00 -4.24 -14.88
N ARG A 206 4.58 -4.63 -16.09
CA ARG A 206 4.96 -5.92 -16.68
C ARG A 206 6.47 -6.09 -16.73
N ALA A 207 7.20 -5.08 -17.24
CA ALA A 207 8.65 -5.14 -17.31
C ALA A 207 9.32 -5.29 -15.92
N LEU A 208 8.76 -4.65 -14.88
CA LEU A 208 9.23 -4.81 -13.50
C LEU A 208 9.00 -6.25 -13.00
N LEU A 209 7.81 -6.80 -13.21
CA LEU A 209 7.46 -8.16 -12.76
C LEU A 209 8.24 -9.22 -13.54
N ASP A 210 8.49 -9.02 -14.84
CA ASP A 210 9.31 -9.89 -15.66
C ASP A 210 10.77 -9.91 -15.19
N GLU A 211 11.33 -8.75 -14.85
CA GLU A 211 12.67 -8.65 -14.25
C GLU A 211 12.72 -9.38 -12.89
N HIS A 212 11.70 -9.20 -12.05
CA HIS A 212 11.61 -9.90 -10.78
C HIS A 212 11.55 -11.43 -10.98
N LYS A 213 10.72 -11.91 -11.91
CA LYS A 213 10.62 -13.33 -12.28
C LYS A 213 11.96 -13.89 -12.74
N GLN A 214 12.71 -13.16 -13.56
CA GLN A 214 14.03 -13.57 -14.02
C GLN A 214 15.06 -13.68 -12.88
N LYS A 215 14.99 -12.80 -11.87
CA LYS A 215 15.95 -12.77 -10.75
C LYS A 215 15.62 -13.74 -9.62
N GLN A 216 14.34 -13.93 -9.32
CA GLN A 216 13.88 -14.67 -8.15
C GLN A 216 13.16 -15.98 -8.48
N ASN A 217 12.88 -16.24 -9.77
CA ASN A 217 12.09 -17.39 -10.22
C ASN A 217 10.68 -17.47 -9.60
N ILE A 218 10.14 -16.32 -9.16
CA ILE A 218 8.78 -16.18 -8.63
C ILE A 218 7.96 -15.35 -9.61
N GLU A 219 6.85 -15.91 -10.08
CA GLU A 219 5.91 -15.23 -10.96
C GLU A 219 4.80 -14.57 -10.14
N VAL A 220 4.72 -13.24 -10.24
CA VAL A 220 3.61 -12.47 -9.69
C VAL A 220 2.64 -12.18 -10.84
N PRO A 221 1.40 -12.68 -10.80
CA PRO A 221 0.46 -12.48 -11.89
C PRO A 221 0.11 -10.99 -12.04
N PHE A 222 -0.08 -10.52 -13.28
CA PHE A 222 -0.68 -9.22 -13.56
C PHE A 222 -1.78 -9.40 -14.60
N THR A 223 -2.96 -9.76 -14.10
CA THR A 223 -4.16 -10.13 -14.86
C THR A 223 -5.37 -9.33 -14.37
N ARG A 224 -6.53 -9.51 -15.01
CA ARG A 224 -7.77 -8.86 -14.54
C ARG A 224 -8.20 -9.36 -13.16
N ASP A 225 -7.85 -10.60 -12.81
CA ASP A 225 -8.30 -11.22 -11.56
C ASP A 225 -7.70 -10.55 -10.32
N ASN A 226 -6.46 -10.06 -10.40
CA ASN A 226 -5.76 -9.40 -9.30
C ASN A 226 -5.49 -7.91 -9.56
N THR A 227 -6.18 -7.30 -10.52
CA THR A 227 -6.04 -5.88 -10.84
C THR A 227 -7.39 -5.19 -10.75
N PHE A 228 -7.51 -4.17 -9.90
CA PHE A 228 -8.74 -3.41 -9.65
C PHE A 228 -8.56 -1.94 -10.01
N LEU A 229 -9.60 -1.33 -10.59
CA LEU A 229 -9.51 0.02 -11.15
C LEU A 229 -10.55 0.93 -10.53
N LEU A 230 -10.08 1.91 -9.77
CA LEU A 230 -10.91 2.74 -8.91
C LEU A 230 -10.77 4.21 -9.30
N ASP A 231 -11.83 4.99 -9.07
CA ASP A 231 -11.76 6.43 -9.12
C ASP A 231 -11.74 7.00 -7.69
N ASN A 232 -10.88 7.97 -7.48
CA ASN A 232 -10.76 8.69 -6.20
C ASN A 232 -11.63 9.95 -6.17
N GLU A 233 -12.09 10.41 -7.34
CA GLU A 233 -12.85 11.64 -7.47
C GLU A 233 -14.27 11.60 -6.86
N PRO A 234 -15.01 10.48 -6.77
CA PRO A 234 -16.31 10.47 -6.12
C PRO A 234 -16.25 10.90 -4.64
N PHE A 235 -15.18 10.52 -3.93
CA PHE A 235 -14.94 11.00 -2.57
C PHE A 235 -14.61 12.49 -2.52
N ARG A 236 -13.81 13.00 -3.46
CA ARG A 236 -13.53 14.44 -3.57
C ARG A 236 -14.79 15.24 -3.87
N TYR A 237 -15.67 14.72 -4.73
CA TYR A 237 -16.97 15.31 -4.99
C TYR A 237 -17.83 15.43 -3.73
N LEU A 238 -17.83 14.40 -2.87
CA LEU A 238 -18.48 14.51 -1.55
C LEU A 238 -17.89 15.65 -0.72
N ALA A 239 -16.57 15.77 -0.67
CA ALA A 239 -15.89 16.85 0.04
C ALA A 239 -16.28 18.24 -0.51
N LEU A 240 -16.37 18.39 -1.84
CA LEU A 240 -16.84 19.62 -2.49
C LEU A 240 -18.25 19.99 -2.05
N ARG A 241 -19.17 19.03 -2.10
CA ARG A 241 -20.57 19.23 -1.69
C ARG A 241 -20.68 19.65 -0.23
N LYS A 242 -19.89 19.05 0.67
CA LYS A 242 -19.85 19.44 2.09
C LYS A 242 -19.24 20.81 2.33
N ASN A 243 -18.37 21.28 1.44
CA ASN A 243 -17.82 22.64 1.44
C ASN A 243 -18.69 23.66 0.70
N GLY A 244 -19.96 23.33 0.43
CA GLY A 244 -20.95 24.21 -0.20
C GLY A 244 -20.75 24.41 -1.70
N ILE A 245 -19.86 23.65 -2.34
CA ILE A 245 -19.61 23.75 -3.78
C ILE A 245 -20.59 22.86 -4.52
N GLN A 246 -21.36 23.47 -5.42
CA GLN A 246 -22.30 22.77 -6.29
C GLN A 246 -21.76 22.74 -7.70
N LEU A 247 -21.68 21.53 -8.26
CA LEU A 247 -21.29 21.30 -9.64
C LEU A 247 -22.53 21.20 -10.53
N ASN A 248 -22.36 21.38 -11.83
CA ASN A 248 -23.47 21.29 -12.77
C ASN A 248 -24.02 19.84 -12.88
N ASN A 249 -25.15 19.70 -13.59
CA ASN A 249 -25.84 18.41 -13.71
C ASN A 249 -24.99 17.34 -14.41
N ASP A 250 -24.26 17.70 -15.46
CA ASP A 250 -23.44 16.76 -16.23
C ASP A 250 -22.24 16.26 -15.40
N GLN A 251 -21.58 17.15 -14.67
CA GLN A 251 -20.51 16.81 -13.74
C GLN A 251 -21.03 15.90 -12.63
N THR A 252 -22.17 16.25 -12.02
CA THR A 252 -22.80 15.44 -10.97
C THR A 252 -23.15 14.04 -11.47
N LEU A 253 -23.74 13.92 -12.66
CA LEU A 253 -24.03 12.62 -13.27
C LEU A 253 -22.77 11.80 -13.55
N SER A 254 -21.68 12.46 -13.97
CA SER A 254 -20.38 11.85 -14.19
C SER A 254 -19.79 11.28 -12.89
N TYR A 255 -19.90 12.01 -11.77
CA TYR A 255 -19.48 11.52 -10.45
C TYR A 255 -20.36 10.40 -9.91
N ARG A 256 -21.68 10.43 -10.16
CA ARG A 256 -22.59 9.32 -9.80
C ARG A 256 -22.18 8.02 -10.49
N LYS A 257 -21.97 8.04 -11.80
CA LYS A 257 -21.50 6.85 -12.56
C LYS A 257 -20.16 6.35 -12.04
N SER A 258 -19.26 7.27 -11.69
CA SER A 258 -17.96 6.91 -11.12
C SER A 258 -18.06 6.31 -9.72
N TRP A 259 -18.97 6.81 -8.89
CA TRP A 259 -19.30 6.23 -7.58
C TRP A 259 -19.75 4.79 -7.72
N GLU A 260 -20.75 4.52 -8.56
CA GLU A 260 -21.30 3.19 -8.81
C GLU A 260 -20.22 2.19 -9.26
N HIS A 261 -19.37 2.61 -10.22
CA HIS A 261 -18.25 1.78 -10.67
C HIS A 261 -17.26 1.49 -9.54
N THR A 262 -16.89 2.53 -8.79
CA THR A 262 -15.89 2.43 -7.72
C THR A 262 -16.39 1.53 -6.59
N VAL A 263 -17.63 1.70 -6.10
CA VAL A 263 -18.24 0.83 -5.09
C VAL A 263 -18.28 -0.64 -5.54
N LYS A 264 -18.62 -0.89 -6.80
CA LYS A 264 -18.61 -2.23 -7.38
C LYS A 264 -17.20 -2.83 -7.40
N GLU A 265 -16.19 -2.07 -7.82
CA GLU A 265 -14.80 -2.55 -7.84
C GLU A 265 -14.23 -2.75 -6.44
N TYR A 266 -14.55 -1.91 -5.45
CA TYR A 266 -14.23 -2.18 -4.04
C TYR A 266 -14.83 -3.50 -3.57
N SER A 267 -16.10 -3.75 -3.90
CA SER A 267 -16.77 -5.01 -3.55
C SER A 267 -16.08 -6.22 -4.19
N ASN A 268 -15.60 -6.07 -5.43
CA ASN A 268 -14.84 -7.12 -6.11
C ASN A 268 -13.45 -7.32 -5.48
N LEU A 269 -12.77 -6.23 -5.11
CA LEU A 269 -11.48 -6.26 -4.42
C LEU A 269 -11.58 -6.99 -3.08
N ILE A 270 -12.54 -6.60 -2.23
CA ILE A 270 -12.75 -7.26 -0.93
C ILE A 270 -13.11 -8.73 -1.12
N ARG A 271 -13.99 -9.07 -2.08
CA ARG A 271 -14.31 -10.47 -2.39
C ARG A 271 -13.06 -11.25 -2.79
N HIS A 272 -12.21 -10.68 -3.63
CA HIS A 272 -10.96 -11.31 -4.02
C HIS A 272 -10.07 -11.57 -2.80
N ILE A 273 -9.86 -10.57 -1.95
CA ILE A 273 -9.02 -10.66 -0.74
C ILE A 273 -9.48 -11.79 0.19
N VAL A 274 -10.78 -11.87 0.48
CA VAL A 274 -11.31 -12.87 1.44
C VAL A 274 -11.31 -14.30 0.90
N THR A 275 -11.16 -14.49 -0.40
CA THR A 275 -11.10 -15.81 -1.03
C THR A 275 -9.68 -16.37 -1.20
N ARG A 276 -8.65 -15.55 -0.94
CA ARG A 276 -7.25 -15.98 -1.08
C ARG A 276 -6.78 -16.74 0.15
N PRO A 277 -5.79 -17.65 0.00
CA PRO A 277 -5.14 -18.26 1.15
C PRO A 277 -4.52 -17.18 2.03
N LEU A 278 -4.52 -17.40 3.34
CA LEU A 278 -3.88 -16.49 4.29
C LEU A 278 -2.36 -16.56 4.12
N HIS A 279 -1.71 -15.40 4.05
CA HIS A 279 -0.26 -15.34 4.06
C HIS A 279 0.25 -15.13 5.48
N ALA A 280 0.89 -16.15 6.07
CA ALA A 280 1.51 -16.04 7.38
C ALA A 280 2.65 -15.00 7.35
N VAL A 281 2.56 -13.97 8.21
CA VAL A 281 3.55 -12.89 8.26
C VAL A 281 4.93 -13.42 8.66
N SER A 282 4.96 -14.42 9.54
CA SER A 282 6.19 -15.09 9.97
C SER A 282 7.03 -15.63 8.81
N ASN A 283 6.43 -16.05 7.70
CA ASN A 283 7.16 -16.54 6.52
C ASN A 283 7.98 -15.41 5.87
N THR A 284 7.41 -14.21 5.78
CA THR A 284 8.09 -13.02 5.23
C THR A 284 9.16 -12.50 6.18
N LEU A 285 8.87 -12.48 7.49
CA LEU A 285 9.85 -12.07 8.51
C LEU A 285 11.04 -13.02 8.57
N SER A 286 10.81 -14.34 8.54
CA SER A 286 11.86 -15.35 8.62
C SER A 286 12.83 -15.25 7.44
N LEU A 287 12.32 -15.00 6.22
CA LEU A 287 13.17 -14.77 5.04
C LEU A 287 14.04 -13.52 5.19
N ASN A 288 13.44 -12.41 5.65
CA ASN A 288 14.16 -11.17 5.89
C ASN A 288 15.22 -11.33 7.01
N GLU A 289 14.89 -12.02 8.11
CA GLU A 289 15.85 -12.32 9.18
C GLU A 289 17.00 -13.19 8.70
N ALA A 290 16.71 -14.26 7.94
CA ALA A 290 17.73 -15.13 7.37
C ALA A 290 18.69 -14.35 6.46
N GLU A 291 18.17 -13.46 5.63
CA GLU A 291 18.99 -12.62 4.78
C GLU A 291 19.86 -11.64 5.58
N GLN A 292 19.29 -10.99 6.60
CA GLN A 292 20.06 -10.09 7.47
C GLN A 292 21.18 -10.83 8.19
N LEU A 293 20.93 -12.06 8.66
CA LEU A 293 21.95 -12.90 9.28
C LEU A 293 23.06 -13.22 8.28
N ILE A 294 22.72 -13.64 7.06
CA ILE A 294 23.71 -13.91 6.00
C ILE A 294 24.58 -12.67 5.76
N ARG A 295 23.98 -11.50 5.55
CA ARG A 295 24.71 -10.24 5.32
C ARG A 295 25.66 -9.89 6.47
N LYS A 296 25.22 -10.07 7.72
CA LYS A 296 26.01 -9.79 8.93
C LYS A 296 27.17 -10.78 9.10
N LEU A 297 26.98 -12.04 8.71
CA LEU A 297 28.00 -13.09 8.82
C LEU A 297 29.07 -13.03 7.72
N THR A 298 28.79 -12.42 6.57
CA THR A 298 29.74 -12.32 5.44
C THR A 298 31.09 -11.74 5.86
N ARG A 299 31.11 -10.64 6.62
CA ARG A 299 32.35 -9.97 7.04
C ARG A 299 33.15 -10.81 8.06
N PRO A 300 32.57 -11.27 9.19
CA PRO A 300 33.27 -12.16 10.11
C PRO A 300 33.84 -13.42 9.45
N ILE A 301 33.10 -14.03 8.52
CA ILE A 301 33.56 -15.21 7.78
C ILE A 301 34.77 -14.86 6.91
N ALA A 302 34.74 -13.75 6.18
CA ALA A 302 35.85 -13.31 5.35
C ALA A 302 37.11 -12.97 6.18
N GLU A 303 36.94 -12.31 7.32
CA GLU A 303 38.03 -12.00 8.25
C GLU A 303 38.64 -13.28 8.85
N THR A 304 37.79 -14.23 9.26
CA THR A 304 38.23 -15.53 9.78
C THR A 304 39.00 -16.33 8.73
N ALA A 305 38.50 -16.37 7.49
CA ALA A 305 39.17 -17.04 6.38
C ALA A 305 40.56 -16.43 6.09
N LYS A 306 40.67 -15.10 6.12
CA LYS A 306 41.93 -14.38 5.95
C LYS A 306 42.93 -14.73 7.07
N LEU A 307 42.49 -14.69 8.33
CA LEU A 307 43.33 -15.05 9.49
C LEU A 307 43.82 -16.50 9.43
N ILE A 308 42.97 -17.44 9.00
CA ILE A 308 43.37 -18.84 8.79
C ILE A 308 44.48 -18.91 7.74
N GLN A 309 44.32 -18.20 6.62
CA GLN A 309 45.31 -18.20 5.53
C GLN A 309 46.66 -17.61 5.97
N GLU A 310 46.64 -16.49 6.71
CA GLU A 310 47.83 -15.85 7.28
C GLU A 310 48.56 -16.78 8.26
N ASN A 311 47.82 -17.43 9.17
CA ASN A 311 48.39 -18.40 10.11
C ASN A 311 49.01 -19.61 9.42
N LEU A 312 48.36 -20.14 8.38
CA LEU A 312 48.91 -21.25 7.58
C LEU A 312 50.22 -20.83 6.86
N GLN A 313 50.31 -19.59 6.38
CA GLN A 313 51.52 -19.07 5.75
C GLN A 313 52.66 -18.90 6.76
N LEU A 314 52.38 -18.34 7.93
CA LEU A 314 53.34 -18.19 9.03
C LEU A 314 53.85 -19.56 9.50
N ALA A 315 52.96 -20.55 9.65
CA ALA A 315 53.33 -21.91 10.04
C ALA A 315 54.27 -22.57 9.01
N LYS A 316 54.02 -22.38 7.71
CA LYS A 316 54.91 -22.88 6.64
C LYS A 316 56.30 -22.21 6.71
N GLN A 317 56.34 -20.89 6.83
CA GLN A 317 57.60 -20.14 6.96
C GLN A 317 58.39 -20.57 8.20
N HIS A 318 57.72 -20.78 9.34
CA HIS A 318 58.37 -21.26 10.56
C HIS A 318 58.95 -22.66 10.37
N LYS A 319 58.20 -23.58 9.75
CA LYS A 319 58.67 -24.93 9.44
C LYS A 319 59.91 -24.90 8.54
N GLU A 320 59.93 -24.06 7.50
CA GLU A 320 61.11 -23.89 6.64
C GLU A 320 62.32 -23.33 7.39
N ASN A 321 62.11 -22.39 8.32
CA ASN A 321 63.18 -21.81 9.12
C ASN A 321 63.77 -22.81 10.13
N VAL A 322 62.95 -23.70 10.69
CA VAL A 322 63.41 -24.78 11.57
C VAL A 322 64.20 -25.84 10.81
N LEU A 323 63.78 -26.20 9.58
CA LEU A 323 64.47 -27.19 8.74
C LEU A 323 65.78 -26.69 8.11
N LYS A 324 66.04 -25.37 8.13
CA LYS A 324 67.26 -24.74 7.61
C LYS A 324 68.37 -24.57 8.67
N LYS A 325 68.12 -24.91 9.93
CA LYS A 325 69.11 -24.91 11.02
C LYS A 325 69.59 -26.33 11.30
#